data_AF-G3Q545-F1
#
_entry.id   AF-G3Q545-F1
#
_cell.length_a   1.000
_cell.length_b   1.000
_cell.length_c   1.000
_cell.angle_alpha   90.00
_cell.angle_beta   90.00
_cell.angle_gamma   90.00
#
_symmetry.space_group_name_H-M   'P 1'
#
loop_
_entity.id
_entity.type
_entity.pdbx_description
1 polymer ?
#
loop_
_entity_poly.entity_id
_entity_poly.type
_entity_poly.pdbx_seq_one_letter_code
_entity_poly.pdbx_strand_id
1 'polypeptide(L)'
;MQNMSSPGGSVLTEDQFTCSICLEVFVEPVSTPCGHSFCKACLQGYWNHSKKFLCPMCKKSYSKRPEMSVNRVLAEISSQFQGLMLAGGG
;
A
#
# COMPACT_ATOMS: atom_id res chain seq x y z
N MET A 1 7.55 19.81 -38.21
CA MET A 1 7.86 19.61 -36.78
C MET A 1 6.67 18.96 -36.10
N GLN A 2 6.67 17.64 -35.92
CA GLN A 2 5.59 16.93 -35.24
C GLN A 2 5.83 17.04 -33.74
N ASN A 3 5.06 17.88 -33.06
CA ASN A 3 5.10 18.04 -31.61
C ASN A 3 4.28 16.92 -30.98
N MET A 4 4.96 15.92 -30.43
CA MET A 4 4.37 14.73 -29.84
C MET A 4 3.95 15.07 -28.40
N SER A 5 2.76 15.61 -28.22
CA SER A 5 2.16 15.79 -26.90
C SER A 5 1.76 14.42 -26.36
N SER A 6 2.61 13.82 -25.54
CA SER A 6 2.31 12.60 -24.80
C SER A 6 1.16 12.85 -23.81
N PRO A 7 0.12 12.01 -23.74
CA PRO A 7 -0.90 12.16 -22.71
C PRO A 7 -0.26 11.90 -21.34
N GLY A 8 -0.45 12.83 -20.41
CA GLY A 8 0.15 12.82 -19.08
C GLY A 8 -0.16 11.56 -18.27
N GLY A 9 0.66 10.52 -18.44
CA GLY A 9 0.81 9.48 -17.44
C GLY A 9 1.51 10.08 -16.24
N SER A 10 0.81 10.23 -15.11
CA SER A 10 1.44 10.58 -13.85
C SER A 10 2.53 9.55 -13.56
N VAL A 11 3.77 10.01 -13.39
CA VAL A 11 4.87 9.16 -12.94
C VAL A 11 4.43 8.51 -11.63
N LEU A 12 4.40 7.18 -11.59
CA LEU A 12 4.11 6.44 -10.36
C LEU A 12 5.27 6.70 -9.40
N THR A 13 4.98 7.33 -8.26
CA THR A 13 5.98 7.58 -7.22
C THR A 13 6.00 6.43 -6.21
N GLU A 14 7.15 6.25 -5.55
CA GLU A 14 7.33 5.23 -4.51
C GLU A 14 6.27 5.33 -3.41
N ASP A 15 5.91 6.55 -3.02
CA ASP A 15 4.89 6.83 -2.00
C ASP A 15 3.55 6.13 -2.26
N GLN A 16 3.19 5.91 -3.53
CA GLN A 16 1.93 5.27 -3.91
C GLN A 16 1.89 3.78 -3.55
N PHE A 17 3.05 3.15 -3.37
CA PHE A 17 3.19 1.72 -3.05
C PHE A 17 3.80 1.47 -1.68
N THR A 18 3.97 2.51 -0.87
CA THR A 18 4.61 2.42 0.45
C THR A 18 3.59 2.24 1.57
N CYS A 19 3.89 1.31 2.48
CA CYS A 19 3.12 1.13 3.70
C CYS A 19 3.44 2.23 4.70
N SER A 20 2.42 2.98 5.13
CA SER A 20 2.60 4.07 6.11
C SER A 20 2.92 3.65 7.55
N ILE A 21 3.08 2.35 7.81
CA ILE A 21 3.52 1.83 9.13
C ILE A 21 5.02 1.52 9.11
N CYS A 22 5.47 0.68 8.18
CA CYS A 22 6.90 0.32 8.08
C CYS A 22 7.70 1.27 7.19
N LEU A 23 7.04 2.13 6.42
CA LEU A 23 7.62 3.07 5.46
C LEU A 23 8.39 2.40 4.32
N GLU A 24 8.09 1.12 4.08
CA GLU A 24 8.64 0.32 2.98
C GLU A 24 7.53 -0.02 1.97
N VAL A 25 7.91 -0.39 0.74
CA VAL A 25 6.97 -0.87 -0.27
C VAL A 25 6.15 -2.07 0.27
N PHE A 26 4.87 -2.13 -0.10
CA PHE A 26 3.94 -3.13 0.42
C PHE A 26 4.43 -4.58 0.25
N VAL A 27 4.33 -5.36 1.34
CA VAL A 27 4.46 -6.82 1.37
C VAL A 27 3.15 -7.42 1.85
N GLU A 28 2.54 -8.27 1.01
CA GLU A 28 1.19 -8.81 1.22
C GLU A 28 0.19 -7.71 1.66
N PRO A 29 -0.02 -6.65 0.85
CA PRO A 29 -0.89 -5.55 1.23
C PRO A 29 -2.32 -6.02 1.52
N VAL A 30 -2.91 -5.51 2.58
CA VAL A 30 -4.32 -5.69 2.93
C VAL A 30 -5.00 -4.33 2.96
N SER A 31 -6.22 -4.25 2.43
CA SER A 31 -7.01 -3.02 2.41
C SER A 31 -8.08 -3.05 3.49
N THR A 32 -8.13 -2.01 4.31
CA THR A 32 -9.20 -1.81 5.29
C THR A 32 -10.50 -1.38 4.60
N PRO A 33 -11.69 -1.57 5.22
CA PRO A 33 -12.96 -1.11 4.64
C PRO A 33 -13.07 0.41 4.43
N CYS A 34 -12.13 1.21 4.96
CA CYS A 34 -12.03 2.65 4.68
C CYS A 34 -11.17 2.99 3.46
N GLY A 35 -10.60 1.99 2.77
CA GLY A 35 -9.81 2.17 1.56
C GLY A 35 -8.29 2.26 1.76
N HIS A 36 -7.79 2.43 2.99
CA HIS A 36 -6.35 2.47 3.26
C HIS A 36 -5.73 1.08 3.28
N SER A 37 -4.53 0.95 2.72
CA SER A 37 -3.79 -0.31 2.61
C SER A 37 -2.50 -0.29 3.44
N PHE A 38 -2.13 -1.46 3.96
CA PHE A 38 -0.97 -1.68 4.83
C PHE A 38 -0.39 -3.07 4.57
N CYS A 39 0.88 -3.32 4.88
CA CYS A 39 1.39 -4.69 4.94
C CYS A 39 0.57 -5.50 5.95
N LYS A 40 0.23 -6.75 5.62
CA LYS A 40 -0.57 -7.63 6.49
C LYS A 40 0.01 -7.73 7.90
N ALA A 41 1.31 -7.99 8.01
CA ALA A 41 2.02 -8.08 9.29
C ALA A 41 1.96 -6.76 10.09
N CYS A 42 2.08 -5.62 9.40
CA CYS A 42 2.03 -4.30 10.04
C CYS A 42 0.65 -4.00 10.63
N LEU A 43 -0.42 -4.20 9.86
CA LEU A 43 -1.78 -3.99 10.36
C LEU A 43 -2.15 -4.99 11.47
N GLN A 44 -1.72 -6.25 11.34
CA GLN A 44 -1.88 -7.26 12.38
C GLN A 44 -1.18 -6.86 13.68
N GLY A 45 0.09 -6.44 13.61
CA GLY A 45 0.85 -5.96 14.75
C GLY A 45 0.19 -4.75 15.41
N TYR A 46 -0.28 -3.78 14.62
CA TYR A 46 -0.99 -2.61 15.13
C TYR A 46 -2.28 -2.99 15.89
N TRP A 47 -3.11 -3.87 15.33
CA TRP A 47 -4.34 -4.33 16.01
C TRP A 47 -4.08 -5.25 17.20
N ASN A 48 -2.98 -6.00 17.22
CA ASN A 48 -2.64 -6.86 18.36
C ASN A 48 -2.20 -6.05 19.59
N HIS A 49 -1.58 -4.87 19.39
CA HIS A 49 -1.15 -3.98 20.49
C HIS A 49 -2.21 -2.93 20.89
N SER A 50 -3.38 -2.93 20.23
CA SER A 50 -4.44 -1.95 20.47
C SER A 50 -5.70 -2.61 21.03
N LYS A 51 -6.33 -1.99 22.03
CA LYS A 51 -7.65 -2.41 22.54
C LYS A 51 -8.78 -2.13 21.55
N LYS A 52 -8.52 -1.39 20.47
CA LYS A 52 -9.49 -0.97 19.45
C LYS A 52 -8.99 -1.31 18.05
N PHE A 53 -9.90 -1.71 17.18
CA PHE A 53 -9.61 -1.88 15.75
C PHE A 53 -9.80 -0.53 15.04
N LEU A 54 -8.73 0.27 14.99
CA LEU A 54 -8.71 1.56 14.30
C LEU A 54 -7.90 1.45 13.01
N CYS A 55 -8.26 2.23 11.99
CA CYS A 55 -7.38 2.47 10.86
C CYS A 55 -6.19 3.34 11.32
N PRO A 56 -4.93 2.93 11.08
CA PRO A 56 -3.75 3.74 11.41
C PRO A 56 -3.76 5.14 10.77
N MET A 57 -4.32 5.28 9.57
CA MET A 57 -4.35 6.53 8.80
C MET A 57 -5.50 7.45 9.22
N CYS A 58 -6.74 7.08 8.90
CA CYS A 58 -7.91 7.95 9.11
C CYS A 58 -8.64 7.75 10.45
N LYS A 59 -8.13 6.86 11.31
CA LYS A 59 -8.70 6.56 12.64
C LYS A 59 -10.14 6.02 12.63
N LYS A 60 -10.68 5.62 11.48
CA LYS A 60 -11.98 4.92 11.41
C LYS A 60 -11.97 3.69 12.33
N SER A 61 -12.97 3.56 13.19
CA SER A 61 -13.12 2.45 14.12
C SER A 61 -13.96 1.32 13.54
N TYR A 62 -13.64 0.10 13.97
CA TYR A 62 -14.39 -1.11 13.68
C TYR A 62 -14.78 -1.78 14.99
N SER A 63 -16.04 -2.21 15.10
CA SER A 63 -16.60 -2.84 16.31
C SER A 63 -16.01 -4.22 16.58
N LYS A 64 -15.59 -4.92 15.53
CA LYS A 64 -14.90 -6.22 15.56
C LYS A 64 -13.69 -6.17 14.64
N ARG A 65 -12.75 -7.12 14.82
CA ARG A 65 -11.59 -7.24 13.93
C ARG A 65 -12.08 -7.57 12.51
N PRO A 66 -11.82 -6.72 11.51
CA PRO A 66 -12.13 -7.04 10.12
C PRO A 66 -11.32 -8.26 9.66
N GLU A 67 -11.93 -9.10 8.83
CA GLU A 67 -11.19 -10.11 8.08
C GLU A 67 -10.24 -9.40 7.10
N MET A 68 -9.02 -9.91 6.98
CA MET A 68 -7.99 -9.34 6.12
C MET A 68 -7.67 -10.31 5.00
N SER A 69 -7.96 -9.88 3.78
CA SER A 69 -7.59 -10.57 2.55
C SER A 69 -6.54 -9.75 1.82
N VAL A 70 -5.51 -10.43 1.31
CA VAL A 70 -4.45 -9.77 0.55
C VAL A 70 -5.05 -9.18 -0.73
N ASN A 71 -4.79 -7.90 -0.96
CA ASN A 71 -5.12 -7.23 -2.20
C ASN A 71 -4.10 -7.67 -3.26
N ARG A 72 -4.45 -8.73 -4.01
CA ARG A 72 -3.54 -9.34 -5.00
C ARG A 72 -3.11 -8.37 -6.09
N VAL A 73 -3.99 -7.47 -6.52
CA VAL A 73 -3.65 -6.47 -7.54
C VAL A 73 -2.60 -5.51 -6.99
N LEU A 74 -2.79 -5.00 -5.78
CA LEU A 74 -1.82 -4.12 -5.13
C LEU A 74 -0.49 -4.84 -4.86
N ALA A 75 -0.54 -6.12 -4.46
CA ALA A 75 0.66 -6.92 -4.25
C ALA A 75 1.49 -7.07 -5.54
N GLU A 76 0.81 -7.38 -6.65
CA GLU A 76 1.45 -7.56 -7.97
C GLU A 76 2.12 -6.26 -8.45
N ILE A 77 1.39 -5.14 -8.44
CA ILE A 77 1.95 -3.86 -8.92
C ILE A 77 3.06 -3.34 -7.99
N SER A 78 2.98 -3.57 -6.67
CA SER A 78 4.05 -3.22 -5.74
C SER A 78 5.30 -4.07 -5.97
N SER A 79 5.15 -5.36 -6.29
CA SER A 79 6.27 -6.23 -6.65
C SER A 79 6.95 -5.79 -7.95
N GLN A 80 6.17 -5.40 -8.97
CA GLN A 80 6.73 -4.88 -10.22
C GLN A 80 7.49 -3.58 -9.99
N PHE A 81 6.95 -2.69 -9.14
CA PHE A 81 7.62 -1.44 -8.77
C PHE A 81 9.00 -1.70 -8.12
N GLN A 82 9.09 -2.65 -7.19
CA GLN A 82 10.38 -3.06 -6.60
C GLN A 82 11.36 -3.60 -7.66
N GLY A 83 10.86 -4.41 -8.62
CA GLY A 83 11.68 -4.93 -9.71
C GLY A 83 12.25 -3.83 -10.63
N LEU A 84 11.47 -2.77 -10.88
CA LEU A 84 11.92 -1.62 -11.67
C LEU A 84 13.00 -0.80 -10.96
N MET A 85 12.90 -0.62 -9.64
CA MET A 85 13.91 0.07 -8.82
C MET A 85 15.26 -0.67 -8.83
N LEU A 86 15.24 -2.00 -8.83
CA LEU A 86 16.46 -2.83 -8.84
C LEU A 86 17.17 -2.85 -10.21
N ALA A 87 16.44 -2.65 -11.30
CA ALA A 87 17.00 -2.64 -12.66
C ALA A 87 17.57 -1.26 -13.08
N GLY A 88 17.21 -0.19 -12.38
CA GLY A 88 17.58 1.19 -12.71
C GLY A 88 18.74 1.80 -11.91
N GLY A 89 19.32 1.07 -10.95
CA GLY A 89 20.44 1.52 -10.15
C GLY A 89 21.79 1.14 -10.76
N GLY A 90 22.28 1.95 -11.71
CA GLY A 90 23.63 1.90 -12.29
C GLY A 90 24.15 3.30 -12.56
#